data_AF-A0A813S431-F1
#
_entry.id   AF-A0A813S431-F1
#
_cell.length_a   1.000
_cell.length_b   1.000
_cell.length_c   1.000
_cell.angle_alpha   90.00
_cell.angle_beta   90.00
_cell.angle_gamma   90.00
#
_symmetry.space_group_name_H-M   'P 1'
#
loop_
_entity.id
_entity.type
_entity.pdbx_description
1 polymer ?
#
loop_
_entity_poly.entity_id
_entity_poly.type
_entity_poly.pdbx_seq_one_letter_code
_entity_poly.pdbx_strand_id
1 'polypeptide(L)'
;MSSGRTSDFYRTKNLPERFDNPDIMKGYSEKMINPLYKTSNMEYGGKRPNVHTMPVQYHSKSSGFTEHLGKTGMYRNHSLNTAATRSKV
;
A
#
# COMPACT_ATOMS: atom_id res chain seq x y z
N MET A 1 6.70 -25.89 8.34
CA MET A 1 6.99 -25.79 6.89
C MET A 1 7.24 -24.33 6.61
N SER A 2 8.46 -23.96 6.21
CA SER A 2 8.73 -22.60 5.72
C SER A 2 7.78 -22.34 4.56
N SER A 3 6.94 -21.30 4.61
CA SER A 3 6.21 -20.97 3.39
C SER A 3 7.24 -20.43 2.40
N GLY A 4 7.22 -20.96 1.17
CA GLY A 4 8.15 -20.48 0.13
C GLY A 4 7.79 -19.06 -0.28
N ARG A 5 8.64 -18.44 -1.11
CA ARG A 5 8.36 -17.09 -1.62
C ARG A 5 7.29 -17.16 -2.70
N THR A 6 6.48 -16.12 -2.86
CA THR A 6 5.50 -16.02 -3.94
C THR A 6 6.18 -16.15 -5.31
N SER A 7 7.39 -15.61 -5.46
CA SER A 7 8.24 -15.75 -6.65
C SER A 7 8.72 -17.18 -6.95
N ASP A 8 8.77 -18.07 -5.96
CA ASP A 8 9.14 -19.48 -6.18
C ASP A 8 8.00 -20.26 -6.87
N PHE A 9 6.74 -19.84 -6.67
CA PHE A 9 5.55 -20.52 -7.21
C PHE A 9 4.96 -19.81 -8.43
N TYR A 10 5.14 -18.49 -8.54
CA TYR A 10 4.53 -17.66 -9.58
C TYR A 10 5.54 -16.69 -10.20
N ARG A 11 5.32 -16.35 -11.48
CA ARG A 11 6.12 -15.33 -12.16
C ARG A 11 5.75 -13.93 -11.69
N THR A 12 6.54 -13.34 -10.80
CA THR A 12 6.27 -12.02 -10.21
C THR A 12 6.85 -10.85 -11.02
N LYS A 13 6.34 -9.64 -10.79
CA LYS A 13 6.89 -8.39 -11.35
C LYS A 13 6.76 -7.25 -10.35
N ASN A 14 7.88 -6.58 -10.04
CA ASN A 14 7.92 -5.43 -9.12
C ASN A 14 7.21 -5.68 -7.78
N LEU A 15 7.40 -6.88 -7.20
CA LEU A 15 6.73 -7.28 -5.99
C LEU A 15 7.57 -6.88 -4.75
N PRO A 16 7.04 -6.06 -3.82
CA PRO A 16 7.69 -5.79 -2.55
C PRO A 16 7.96 -7.05 -1.75
N GLU A 17 9.04 -7.04 -0.98
CA GLU A 17 9.47 -8.17 -0.14
C GLU A 17 8.35 -8.67 0.79
N ARG A 18 7.53 -7.77 1.33
CA ARG A 18 6.40 -8.14 2.20
C ARG A 18 5.36 -9.02 1.51
N PHE A 19 5.15 -8.85 0.21
CA PHE A 19 4.21 -9.67 -0.57
C PHE A 19 4.89 -10.89 -1.19
N ASP A 20 6.20 -10.83 -1.39
CA ASP A 20 6.98 -12.00 -1.83
C ASP A 20 7.17 -13.01 -0.69
N ASN A 21 7.31 -12.54 0.55
CA ASN A 21 7.46 -13.36 1.74
C ASN A 21 6.21 -13.22 2.64
N PRO A 22 5.14 -14.03 2.43
CA PRO A 22 3.89 -13.89 3.20
C PRO A 22 4.09 -14.08 4.71
N ASP A 23 5.13 -14.82 5.14
CA ASP A 23 5.47 -15.03 6.55
C ASP A 23 5.84 -13.74 7.29
N ILE A 24 6.24 -12.67 6.58
CA ILE A 24 6.53 -11.35 7.16
C ILE A 24 5.24 -10.70 7.69
N MET A 25 4.09 -11.02 7.09
CA MET A 25 2.80 -10.43 7.47
C MET A 25 2.25 -11.05 8.76
N LYS A 26 2.58 -10.43 9.90
CA LYS A 26 2.12 -10.84 11.24
C LYS A 26 0.71 -10.35 11.57
N GLY A 27 0.13 -10.88 12.64
CA GLY A 27 -1.19 -10.49 13.15
C GLY A 27 -2.36 -11.36 12.66
N TYR A 28 -2.10 -12.27 11.71
CA TYR A 28 -3.06 -13.26 11.26
C TYR A 28 -2.84 -14.58 11.98
N SER A 29 -3.83 -15.01 12.72
CA SER A 29 -3.85 -16.31 13.38
C SER A 29 -5.19 -16.55 14.00
N GLU A 30 -5.65 -17.78 13.94
CA GLU A 30 -6.80 -18.22 14.69
C GLU A 30 -6.46 -18.11 16.18
N LYS A 31 -7.31 -17.39 16.94
CA LYS A 31 -7.18 -17.33 18.39
C LYS A 31 -7.61 -18.67 18.96
N MET A 32 -6.77 -19.26 19.81
CA MET A 32 -7.12 -20.47 20.53
C MET A 32 -8.10 -20.09 21.66
N ILE A 33 -9.37 -20.29 21.38
CA ILE A 33 -10.46 -20.12 22.35
C ILE A 33 -11.33 -21.37 22.37
N ASN A 34 -12.10 -21.55 23.43
CA ASN A 34 -13.06 -22.65 23.52
C ASN A 34 -14.01 -22.59 22.31
N PRO A 35 -14.17 -23.70 21.54
CA PRO A 35 -15.07 -23.75 20.39
C PRO A 35 -16.50 -23.28 20.68
N LEU A 36 -16.99 -23.46 21.91
CA LEU A 36 -18.34 -23.04 22.34
C LEU A 36 -18.50 -21.50 22.41
N TYR A 37 -17.41 -20.75 22.49
CA TYR A 37 -17.41 -19.29 22.57
C TYR A 37 -16.88 -18.62 21.28
N LYS A 38 -16.77 -19.36 20.17
CA LYS A 38 -16.40 -18.79 18.87
C LYS A 38 -17.53 -17.94 18.30
N THR A 39 -17.22 -16.72 17.89
CA THR A 39 -18.14 -15.86 17.14
C THR A 39 -17.72 -15.78 15.68
N SER A 40 -18.66 -15.45 14.79
CA SER A 40 -18.40 -15.29 13.35
C SER A 40 -17.33 -14.24 13.05
N ASN A 41 -17.29 -13.14 13.82
CA ASN A 41 -16.29 -12.09 13.66
C ASN A 41 -14.85 -12.58 13.85
N MET A 42 -14.63 -13.68 14.56
CA MET A 42 -13.29 -14.25 14.78
C MET A 42 -12.72 -14.95 13.55
N GLU A 43 -13.55 -15.26 12.55
CA GLU A 43 -13.05 -15.78 11.27
C GLU A 43 -12.23 -14.72 10.52
N TYR A 44 -12.63 -13.45 10.62
CA TYR A 44 -11.89 -12.35 10.02
C TYR A 44 -10.51 -12.21 10.66
N GLY A 45 -9.46 -12.24 9.83
CA GLY A 45 -8.07 -12.20 10.30
C GLY A 45 -7.55 -13.50 10.93
N GLY A 46 -8.37 -14.54 11.05
CA GLY A 46 -7.95 -15.83 11.61
C GLY A 46 -7.04 -16.64 10.67
N LYS A 47 -7.16 -16.44 9.36
CA LYS A 47 -6.39 -17.16 8.34
C LYS A 47 -5.12 -16.41 7.99
N ARG A 48 -3.98 -17.11 8.04
CA ARG A 48 -2.68 -16.56 7.65
C ARG A 48 -2.59 -16.37 6.14
N PRO A 49 -1.99 -15.27 5.66
CA PRO A 49 -1.70 -15.12 4.25
C PRO A 49 -0.72 -16.19 3.77
N ASN A 50 -0.88 -16.61 2.52
CA ASN A 50 -0.02 -17.58 1.85
C ASN A 50 0.37 -17.10 0.44
N VAL A 51 1.27 -17.83 -0.22
CA VAL A 51 1.75 -17.53 -1.58
C VAL A 51 0.64 -17.49 -2.63
N HIS A 52 -0.47 -18.20 -2.42
CA HIS A 52 -1.61 -18.25 -3.35
C HIS A 52 -2.59 -17.08 -3.16
N THR A 53 -2.55 -16.43 -1.99
CA THR A 53 -3.34 -15.22 -1.67
C THR A 53 -2.58 -13.93 -1.92
N MET A 54 -1.25 -14.00 -2.05
CA MET A 54 -0.40 -12.85 -2.32
C MET A 54 -0.53 -12.38 -3.78
N PRO A 55 -0.42 -11.06 -4.03
CA PRO A 55 -0.42 -10.55 -5.39
C PRO A 55 0.88 -10.97 -6.11
N VAL A 56 0.78 -11.18 -7.42
CA VAL A 56 1.93 -11.50 -8.27
C VAL A 56 2.64 -10.22 -8.76
N GLN A 57 1.92 -9.11 -8.80
CA GLN A 57 2.43 -7.81 -9.25
C GLN A 57 1.91 -6.70 -8.34
N TYR A 58 2.75 -5.69 -8.10
CA TYR A 58 2.38 -4.53 -7.30
C TYR A 58 2.81 -3.24 -8.00
N HIS A 59 1.86 -2.34 -8.19
CA HIS A 59 2.07 -1.05 -8.84
C HIS A 59 1.86 0.06 -7.82
N SER A 60 2.87 0.32 -7.00
CA SER A 60 2.84 1.47 -6.09
C SER A 60 2.85 2.78 -6.87
N LYS A 61 2.12 3.76 -6.35
CA LYS A 61 2.26 5.16 -6.75
C LYS A 61 3.11 5.86 -5.71
N SER A 62 4.26 6.39 -6.13
CA SER A 62 5.08 7.25 -5.27
C SER A 62 4.47 8.64 -5.21
N SER A 63 4.32 9.17 -4.00
CA SER A 63 3.98 10.57 -3.74
C SER A 63 5.21 11.43 -3.46
N GLY A 64 6.43 10.91 -3.62
CA GLY A 64 7.66 11.60 -3.19
C GLY A 64 7.85 12.97 -3.84
N PHE A 65 7.47 13.12 -5.12
CA PHE A 65 7.53 14.41 -5.82
C PHE A 65 6.57 15.45 -5.22
N THR A 66 5.35 15.04 -4.87
CA THR A 66 4.29 15.93 -4.38
C THR A 66 4.27 16.10 -2.87
N GLU A 67 4.97 15.25 -2.11
CA GLU A 67 4.94 15.25 -0.65
C GLU A 67 5.36 16.61 -0.08
N HIS A 68 6.39 17.24 -0.67
CA HIS A 68 6.84 18.55 -0.24
C HIS A 68 5.74 19.62 -0.42
N LEU A 69 4.94 19.54 -1.48
CA LEU A 69 3.84 20.48 -1.75
C LEU A 69 2.73 20.39 -0.68
N GLY A 70 2.53 19.22 -0.07
CA GLY A 70 1.60 19.06 1.05
C GLY A 70 2.03 19.83 2.31
N LYS A 71 3.35 20.05 2.48
CA LYS A 71 3.92 20.78 3.63
C LYS A 71 3.85 22.30 3.44
N THR A 72 3.81 22.79 2.19
CA THR A 72 3.88 24.23 1.88
C THR A 72 2.54 24.98 1.99
N GLY A 73 1.43 24.28 2.22
CA GLY A 73 0.11 24.88 2.38
C GLY A 73 -0.49 25.43 1.07
N MET A 74 -1.55 26.23 1.18
CA MET A 74 -2.28 26.76 0.03
C MET A 74 -1.52 27.92 -0.63
N TYR A 75 -1.28 27.83 -1.94
CA TYR A 75 -0.65 28.89 -2.71
C TYR A 75 -1.46 30.19 -2.67
N ARG A 76 -0.77 31.32 -2.54
CA ARG A 76 -1.31 32.68 -2.67
C ARG A 76 -0.41 33.51 -3.57
N ASN A 77 -1.01 34.27 -4.48
CA ASN A 77 -0.29 35.21 -5.33
C ASN A 77 -0.16 36.56 -4.60
N HIS A 78 1.07 36.99 -4.32
CA HIS A 78 1.41 38.28 -3.72
C HIS A 78 2.18 39.21 -4.69
N SER A 79 2.13 38.93 -5.99
CA SER A 79 2.80 39.73 -7.03
C SER A 79 1.92 40.87 -7.54
N LEU A 80 2.56 41.89 -8.12
CA LEU A 80 1.92 43.02 -8.79
C LEU A 80 1.88 42.79 -10.31
N ASN A 81 0.81 43.26 -10.96
CA ASN A 81 0.73 43.25 -12.42
C ASN A 81 1.62 44.36 -13.00
N THR A 82 2.77 43.97 -13.57
CA THR A 82 3.77 44.89 -14.14
C THR A 82 3.88 44.82 -15.66
N ALA A 83 3.02 44.04 -16.32
CA ALA A 83 3.03 43.92 -17.77
C ALA A 83 2.72 45.28 -18.41
N ALA A 84 3.63 45.76 -19.27
CA ALA A 84 3.40 46.94 -20.09
C ALA A 84 2.23 46.66 -21.04
N THR A 85 1.30 47.62 -21.14
CA THR A 85 0.17 47.54 -22.06
C THR A 85 0.69 47.43 -23.49
N ARG A 86 0.31 46.35 -24.18
CA ARG A 86 0.61 46.15 -25.62
C ARG A 86 -0.69 46.21 -26.39
N SER A 87 -0.80 47.21 -27.28
CA SER A 87 -1.86 47.26 -28.28
C SER A 87 -1.52 46.30 -29.42
N LYS A 88 -2.55 45.65 -29.98
CA LYS A 88 -2.43 44.75 -31.14
C LYS A 88 -2.74 45.45 -32.47
N VAL A 89 -2.91 46.78 -32.43
CA VAL A 89 -3.13 47.66 -33.59
C VAL A 89 -1.80 47.94 -34.27
#